data_AF-A0A2A2IKJ0-F1
#
_entry.id   AF-A0A2A2IKJ0-F1
#
_cell.length_a   1.000
_cell.length_b   1.000
_cell.length_c   1.000
_cell.angle_alpha   90.00
_cell.angle_beta   90.00
_cell.angle_gamma   90.00
#
_symmetry.space_group_name_H-M   'P 1'
#
loop_
_entity.id
_entity.type
_entity.pdbx_description
1 polymer ?
#
loop_
_entity_poly.entity_id
_entity_poly.type
_entity_poly.pdbx_seq_one_letter_code
_entity_poly.pdbx_strand_id
1 'polypeptide(L)'
;MFPCERCGACCRQIGNLPWAKNLSLPNGICRYLNQTNNLCMIYSNRPIFCNVDDYYNAFFYKIMDKEMFYRRNKEECFKLRARLRKG
;
A
#
# COMPACT_ATOMS: atom_id res chain seq x y z
N MET A 1 2.09 14.04 -5.32
CA MET A 1 1.99 12.99 -4.31
C MET A 1 0.90 12.02 -4.74
N PHE A 2 1.09 10.72 -4.56
CA PHE A 2 0.13 9.71 -4.97
C PHE A 2 -1.19 9.91 -4.18
N PRO A 3 -2.36 9.95 -4.84
CA PRO A 3 -3.64 10.28 -4.21
C PRO A 3 -4.24 9.07 -3.48
N CYS A 4 -3.57 8.62 -2.42
CA CYS A 4 -4.03 7.52 -1.59
C CYS A 4 -5.24 7.93 -0.73
N GLU A 5 -6.35 7.21 -0.86
CA GLU A 5 -7.59 7.42 -0.08
C GLU A 5 -7.53 6.89 1.36
N ARG A 6 -6.37 6.39 1.81
CA ARG A 6 -6.15 5.87 3.17
C ARG A 6 -7.14 4.78 3.61
N CYS A 7 -7.68 4.02 2.66
CA CYS A 7 -8.72 3.02 2.90
C CYS A 7 -8.25 1.71 3.58
N GLY A 8 -6.95 1.55 3.85
CA GLY A 8 -6.41 0.34 4.48
C GLY A 8 -6.36 -0.93 3.61
N ALA A 9 -6.77 -0.88 2.35
CA ALA A 9 -6.83 -2.06 1.48
C ALA A 9 -5.49 -2.77 1.28
N CYS A 10 -4.40 -2.02 1.06
CA CYS A 10 -3.06 -2.59 0.98
C CYS A 10 -2.61 -3.20 2.32
N CYS A 11 -2.93 -2.55 3.43
CA CYS A 11 -2.61 -3.05 4.77
C CYS A 11 -3.33 -4.36 5.09
N ARG A 12 -4.56 -4.56 4.62
CA ARG A 12 -5.32 -5.82 4.80
C ARG A 12 -4.84 -6.97 3.91
N GLN A 13 -3.94 -6.70 2.98
CA GLN A 13 -3.44 -7.66 2.00
C GLN A 13 -1.93 -7.88 2.14
N ILE A 14 -1.30 -7.32 3.17
CA ILE A 14 0.16 -7.32 3.31
C ILE A 14 0.72 -8.73 3.51
N GLY A 15 -0.04 -9.63 4.13
CA GLY A 15 0.34 -11.03 4.32
C GLY A 15 0.53 -11.81 3.02
N ASN A 16 0.00 -11.32 1.90
CA ASN A 16 0.21 -11.93 0.58
C ASN A 16 1.58 -11.58 -0.03
N LEU A 17 2.36 -10.72 0.62
CA LEU A 17 3.64 -10.24 0.12
C LEU A 17 4.79 -10.95 0.87
N PRO A 18 5.60 -11.80 0.21
CA PRO A 18 6.65 -12.57 0.88
C PRO A 18 7.67 -11.71 1.64
N TRP A 19 7.95 -10.50 1.13
CA TRP A 19 8.89 -9.56 1.74
C TRP A 19 8.30 -8.80 2.94
N ALA A 20 6.97 -8.82 3.12
CA ALA A 20 6.29 -8.05 4.15
C ALA A 20 5.91 -8.88 5.38
N LYS A 21 6.47 -10.08 5.56
CA LYS A 21 6.18 -10.98 6.69
C LYS A 21 6.30 -10.27 8.05
N ASN A 22 7.32 -9.42 8.23
CA ASN A 22 7.54 -8.68 9.47
C ASN A 22 6.49 -7.58 9.75
N LEU A 23 5.72 -7.18 8.74
CA LEU A 23 4.63 -6.22 8.87
C LEU A 23 3.29 -6.91 9.09
N SER A 24 3.17 -8.21 8.79
CA SER A 24 1.93 -8.97 8.86
C SER A 24 1.71 -9.59 10.24
N LEU A 25 0.48 -9.50 10.73
CA LEU A 25 -0.05 -10.36 11.78
C LEU A 25 -0.32 -11.78 11.22
N PRO A 26 -0.55 -12.79 12.08
CA PRO A 26 -0.88 -14.15 11.63
C PRO A 26 -2.10 -14.23 10.70
N ASN A 27 -3.04 -13.31 10.81
CA ASN A 27 -4.23 -13.22 9.95
C ASN A 27 -3.98 -12.50 8.61
N GLY A 28 -2.73 -12.16 8.28
CA GLY A 28 -2.39 -11.50 7.02
C GLY A 28 -2.56 -9.97 6.99
N ILE A 29 -3.08 -9.36 8.07
CA ILE A 29 -3.30 -7.92 8.17
C ILE A 29 -2.04 -7.23 8.72
N CYS A 30 -1.74 -6.05 8.22
CA CYS A 30 -0.62 -5.24 8.71
C CYS A 30 -0.82 -4.89 10.19
N ARG A 31 0.22 -5.13 11.00
CA ARG A 31 0.23 -4.82 12.44
C ARG A 31 0.05 -3.33 12.76
N TYR A 32 0.28 -2.45 11.78
CA TYR A 32 0.09 -1.00 11.92
C TYR A 32 -1.28 -0.50 11.44
N LEU A 33 -2.19 -1.39 10.99
CA LEU A 33 -3.54 -0.99 10.61
C LEU A 33 -4.41 -0.87 11.87
N ASN A 34 -4.99 0.30 12.09
CA ASN A 34 -6.12 0.42 13.01
C ASN A 34 -7.34 -0.23 12.34
N GLN A 35 -7.75 -1.39 12.85
CA GLN A 35 -8.80 -2.20 12.24
C GLN A 35 -10.22 -1.64 12.48
N THR A 36 -10.38 -0.70 13.42
CA THR A 36 -11.64 -0.01 13.71
C THR A 36 -11.95 1.07 12.67
N ASN A 37 -10.93 1.84 12.24
CA ASN A 37 -11.13 2.97 11.32
C ASN A 37 -10.38 2.85 9.98
N ASN A 38 -9.69 1.73 9.73
CA ASN A 38 -8.89 1.44 8.53
C ASN A 38 -7.70 2.38 8.28
N LEU A 39 -7.31 3.22 9.24
CA LEU A 39 -6.16 4.11 9.09
C LEU A 39 -4.87 3.40 9.48
N CYS A 40 -3.80 3.65 8.71
CA CYS A 40 -2.47 3.22 9.08
C CYS A 40 -1.93 4.12 10.21
N MET A 41 -1.54 3.52 11.33
CA MET A 41 -1.04 4.26 12.50
C MET A 41 0.31 4.95 12.25
N ILE A 42 1.06 4.48 11.24
CA ILE A 42 2.34 5.08 10.82
C ILE A 42 2.23 5.73 9.43
N TYR A 43 1.05 6.24 9.05
CA TYR A 43 0.81 6.75 7.69
C TYR A 43 1.86 7.80 7.25
N SER A 44 2.26 8.71 8.14
CA SER A 44 3.26 9.74 7.80
C SER A 44 4.69 9.19 7.70
N ASN A 45 4.96 8.03 8.31
CA ASN A 45 6.29 7.40 8.38
C ASN A 45 6.24 5.98 7.78
N ARG A 46 5.47 5.82 6.71
CA ARG A 46 5.33 4.53 6.04
C ARG A 46 6.71 4.04 5.56
N PRO A 47 6.99 2.72 5.66
CA PRO A 47 8.15 2.14 4.97
C PRO A 47 8.12 2.47 3.49
N ILE A 48 9.28 2.51 2.84
CA ILE A 48 9.41 2.88 1.42
C ILE A 48 8.47 2.08 0.50
N PHE A 49 8.32 0.77 0.73
CA PHE A 49 7.42 -0.09 -0.07
C PHE A 49 5.93 0.21 0.13
N CYS A 50 5.57 0.95 1.18
CA CYS A 50 4.22 1.46 1.42
C CYS A 50 4.07 2.93 0.99
N ASN A 51 5.13 3.58 0.51
CA ASN A 51 5.11 4.96 0.02
C ASN A 51 5.42 5.01 -1.48
N VAL A 52 4.36 5.17 -2.28
CA VAL A 52 4.44 5.21 -3.75
C VAL A 52 5.40 6.29 -4.26
N ASP A 53 5.43 7.45 -3.61
CA ASP A 53 6.31 8.54 -4.03
C ASP A 53 7.79 8.23 -3.76
N ASP A 54 8.12 7.80 -2.54
CA ASP A 54 9.51 7.50 -2.17
C ASP A 54 10.04 6.31 -2.97
N TYR A 55 9.19 5.30 -3.19
CA TYR A 55 9.55 4.14 -4.01
C TYR A 55 9.83 4.54 -5.46
N TYR A 56 9.02 5.44 -6.04
CA TYR A 56 9.30 5.97 -7.38
C TYR A 56 10.65 6.69 -7.42
N ASN A 57 10.88 7.60 -6.49
CA ASN A 57 12.10 8.40 -6.43
C ASN A 57 13.36 7.53 -6.22
N ALA A 58 13.26 6.45 -5.45
CA ALA A 58 14.39 5.57 -5.18
C ALA A 58 14.69 4.61 -6.35
N PHE A 59 13.67 4.08 -7.02
CA PHE A 59 13.84 2.92 -7.90
C PHE A 59 13.41 3.13 -9.36
N PHE A 60 12.50 4.06 -9.64
CA PHE A 60 11.84 4.15 -10.97
C PHE A 60 11.99 5.51 -11.67
N TYR A 61 12.52 6.54 -11.01
CA TYR A 61 12.60 7.89 -11.58
C TYR A 61 13.43 7.99 -12.87
N LYS A 62 14.42 7.09 -13.05
CA LYS A 62 15.22 6.98 -14.28
C LYS A 62 14.69 5.95 -15.28
N ILE A 63 13.66 5.19 -14.92
CA ILE A 63 13.16 4.05 -15.70
C ILE A 63 11.85 4.40 -16.41
N MET A 64 11.02 5.25 -15.80
CA MET A 64 9.70 5.58 -16.36
C MET A 64 9.15 6.91 -15.84
N ASP A 65 8.19 7.45 -16.57
CA ASP A 65 7.45 8.64 -16.16
C ASP A 65 6.62 8.41 -14.90
N LYS A 66 6.62 9.43 -14.05
CA LYS A 66 5.88 9.43 -12.78
C LYS A 66 4.39 9.22 -12.98
N GLU A 67 3.81 9.80 -14.04
CA GLU A 67 2.39 9.64 -14.36
C GLU A 67 2.07 8.18 -14.73
N MET A 68 2.91 7.54 -15.53
CA MET A 68 2.74 6.14 -15.91
C MET A 68 2.88 5.22 -14.70
N PHE A 69 3.82 5.51 -13.80
CA PHE A 69 3.97 4.79 -12.53
C PHE A 69 2.75 4.96 -11.61
N TYR A 70 2.21 6.17 -11.49
CA TYR A 70 0.99 6.45 -10.73
C TYR A 70 -0.22 5.73 -11.30
N ARG A 71 -0.40 5.71 -12.62
CA ARG A 71 -1.49 4.99 -13.28
C ARG A 71 -1.47 3.50 -12.91
N ARG A 72 -0.32 2.85 -13.02
CA ARG A 72 -0.15 1.43 -12.64
C ARG A 72 -0.45 1.19 -11.15
N ASN A 73 0.05 2.05 -10.26
CA ASN A 73 -0.24 1.95 -8.82
C ASN A 73 -1.73 2.17 -8.50
N LYS A 74 -2.40 3.05 -9.25
CA LYS A 74 -3.83 3.31 -9.09
C LYS A 74 -4.68 2.11 -9.53
N GLU A 75 -4.31 1.44 -10.62
CA GLU A 75 -4.94 0.19 -11.09
C GLU A 75 -4.84 -0.92 -10.03
N GLU A 76 -3.66 -1.15 -9.46
CA GLU A 76 -3.50 -2.13 -8.37
C GLU A 76 -4.25 -1.71 -7.10
N CYS A 77 -4.24 -0.42 -6.75
CA CYS A 77 -5.03 0.11 -5.63
C CYS A 77 -6.53 -0.19 -5.79
N PHE A 78 -7.09 -0.03 -7.00
CA PHE A 78 -8.49 -0.36 -7.27
C PHE A 78 -8.77 -1.86 -7.10
N LYS A 79 -7.89 -2.73 -7.60
CA LYS A 79 -8.02 -4.19 -7.42
C LYS A 79 -8.01 -4.56 -5.94
N LEU A 80 -7.10 -3.99 -5.15
CA LEU A 80 -7.04 -4.23 -3.70
C LEU A 80 -8.30 -3.75 -2.98
N ARG A 81 -8.83 -2.57 -3.33
CA ARG A 81 -10.08 -2.04 -2.75
C ARG A 81 -11.30 -2.87 -3.11
N ALA A 82 -11.37 -3.38 -4.34
CA ALA A 82 -12.47 -4.23 -4.77
C ALA A 82 -12.54 -5.54 -3.97
N ARG A 83 -11.39 -6.08 -3.53
CA ARG A 83 -11.33 -7.27 -2.67
C ARG A 83 -11.94 -7.04 -1.28
N LEU A 84 -11.87 -5.81 -0.74
CA LEU A 84 -12.47 -5.49 0.56
C LEU A 84 -14.01 -5.53 0.56
N ARG A 85 -14.64 -5.31 -0.58
CA ARG A 85 -16.11 -5.27 -0.70
C ARG A 85 -16.75 -6.65 -0.87
N LYS A 86 -15.93 -7.69 -1.01
CA LYS A 86 -16.38 -9.07 -1.24
C LYS A 86 -16.32 -9.94 0.02
N GLY A 87 -16.08 -9.32 1.19
CA GLY A 87 -16.04 -9.98 2.49
C GLY A 87 -17.16 -9.49 3.39
#